data_AF-A0A2E5KJ48-F1
#
_entry.id   AF-A0A2E5KJ48-F1
#
_cell.length_a   1.000
_cell.length_b   1.000
_cell.length_c   1.000
_cell.angle_alpha   90.00
_cell.angle_beta   90.00
_cell.angle_gamma   90.00
#
_symmetry.space_group_name_H-M   'P 1'
#
loop_
_entity.id
_entity.type
_entity.pdbx_description
1 polymer ?
#
loop_
_entity_poly.entity_id
_entity_poly.type
_entity_poly.pdbx_seq_one_letter_code
_entity_poly.pdbx_strand_id
1 'polypeptide(L)'
;MKYLKNILIFAVFMLSLNFLFIEEIKADSGGDLTVVEMVSPKIIPGSTIVPIEIKIDAKENSMTEFMKVQLEMRWNSGVVQYYDMADNGEGGDKVSGDRIFTTLISVDSSLGENKAIVNIGWQNSSISYPVEFVITTQQFPTLFLISDVEFIGYENLENLVGFIKTEINGTPFEVTKEDINVSLYDSKGNLVDISLTAKNRVGHNQDYEFFITSSKYIEDDFRIDSNLQMDFFGKYYESPMQQVSVYKGKTNTNIVLGFMLAFSAIIAGFLIYMLKVWKGLSRPHGFLLNSDRDFVVDFSAIKRNLIMKVMYKNKLLSRELKKYGLEGLNFQFYGSHIIVSVTDKMQSTIRLNSRPISESSIIQNESSIGFDGKLFFVNCSEEQLGFPVQSLTASEAV
;
A
#
# COMPACT_ATOMS: atom_id res chain seq x y z
N MET A 1 -91.46 -64.71 -21.25
CA MET A 1 -89.99 -64.67 -21.11
C MET A 1 -89.34 -63.28 -21.22
N LYS A 2 -90.08 -62.14 -21.19
CA LYS A 2 -89.49 -60.78 -21.16
C LYS A 2 -89.41 -60.14 -19.75
N TYR A 3 -90.11 -60.68 -18.75
CA TYR A 3 -90.15 -60.12 -17.40
C TYR A 3 -89.05 -60.63 -16.45
N LEU A 4 -88.45 -61.81 -16.71
CA LEU A 4 -87.37 -62.34 -15.85
C LEU A 4 -86.04 -61.59 -16.00
N LYS A 5 -85.78 -61.02 -17.19
CA LYS A 5 -84.51 -60.34 -17.49
C LYS A 5 -84.39 -58.98 -16.76
N ASN A 6 -85.52 -58.30 -16.53
CA ASN A 6 -85.55 -57.01 -15.84
C ASN A 6 -85.44 -57.15 -14.31
N ILE A 7 -85.93 -58.25 -13.74
CA ILE A 7 -85.80 -58.52 -12.29
C ILE A 7 -84.34 -58.85 -11.93
N LEU A 8 -83.62 -59.55 -12.80
CA LEU A 8 -82.21 -59.88 -12.57
C LEU A 8 -81.31 -58.64 -12.65
N ILE A 9 -81.59 -57.71 -13.57
CA ILE A 9 -80.85 -56.43 -13.68
C ILE A 9 -81.15 -55.53 -12.48
N PHE A 10 -82.39 -55.50 -11.98
CA PHE A 10 -82.75 -54.73 -10.79
C PHE A 10 -82.12 -55.31 -9.51
N ALA A 11 -82.02 -56.64 -9.38
CA ALA A 11 -81.36 -57.29 -8.25
C ALA A 11 -79.84 -57.05 -8.24
N VAL A 12 -79.18 -57.06 -9.40
CA VAL A 12 -77.74 -56.74 -9.53
C VAL A 12 -77.47 -55.27 -9.22
N PHE A 13 -78.36 -54.35 -9.63
CA PHE A 13 -78.24 -52.93 -9.32
C PHE A 13 -78.44 -52.66 -7.81
N MET A 14 -79.40 -53.33 -7.16
CA MET A 14 -79.63 -53.23 -5.71
C MET A 14 -78.51 -53.88 -4.87
N LEU A 15 -77.81 -54.89 -5.40
CA LEU A 15 -76.61 -55.45 -4.77
C LEU A 15 -75.38 -54.55 -4.94
N SER A 16 -75.28 -53.77 -6.01
CA SER A 16 -74.18 -52.80 -6.20
C SER A 16 -74.29 -51.52 -5.36
N LEU A 17 -75.45 -51.27 -4.73
CA LEU A 17 -75.71 -50.10 -3.89
C LEU A 17 -75.45 -50.34 -2.38
N ASN A 18 -75.06 -51.56 -1.98
CA ASN A 18 -74.85 -51.93 -0.57
C ASN A 18 -73.37 -51.92 -0.10
N PHE A 19 -72.46 -51.29 -0.85
CA PHE A 19 -71.12 -50.94 -0.37
C PHE A 19 -70.91 -49.42 -0.37
N LEU A 20 -71.81 -48.72 0.33
CA LEU A 20 -71.48 -47.46 0.97
C LEU A 20 -71.60 -47.74 2.47
N PHE A 21 -70.49 -48.17 3.08
CA PHE A 21 -70.36 -47.99 4.51
C PHE A 21 -70.36 -46.48 4.75
N ILE A 22 -71.52 -45.98 5.14
CA ILE A 22 -71.63 -44.77 5.94
C ILE A 22 -71.01 -45.16 7.28
N GLU A 23 -69.70 -44.95 7.43
CA GLU A 23 -69.19 -44.66 8.76
C GLU A 23 -69.76 -43.30 9.14
N GLU A 24 -70.51 -43.27 10.24
CA GLU A 24 -70.85 -42.04 10.94
C GLU A 24 -69.56 -41.23 11.08
N ILE A 25 -69.49 -40.07 10.44
CA ILE A 25 -68.55 -39.02 10.84
C ILE A 25 -69.03 -38.59 12.23
N LYS A 26 -68.55 -39.28 13.26
CA LYS A 26 -68.47 -38.71 14.59
C LYS A 26 -67.56 -37.50 14.44
N ALA A 27 -68.10 -36.32 14.73
CA ALA A 27 -67.26 -35.18 15.06
C ALA A 27 -66.32 -35.65 16.17
N ASP A 28 -65.04 -35.86 15.82
CA ASP A 28 -64.07 -36.30 16.80
C ASP A 28 -63.97 -35.23 17.88
N SER A 29 -64.37 -35.65 19.07
CA SER A 29 -64.37 -34.85 20.27
C SER A 29 -62.93 -34.78 20.79
N GLY A 30 -62.21 -33.74 20.40
CA GLY A 30 -61.15 -33.14 21.22
C GLY A 30 -59.92 -33.99 21.58
N GLY A 31 -59.44 -34.86 20.68
CA GLY A 31 -58.27 -35.72 20.94
C GLY A 31 -57.10 -35.66 19.95
N ASP A 32 -57.27 -35.07 18.76
CA ASP A 32 -56.26 -35.10 17.69
C ASP A 32 -55.35 -33.86 17.70
N LEU A 33 -54.33 -33.86 18.54
CA LEU A 33 -53.33 -32.80 18.60
C LEU A 33 -52.09 -33.18 17.78
N THR A 34 -52.04 -32.73 16.53
CA THR A 34 -50.76 -32.55 15.83
C THR A 34 -50.02 -31.41 16.54
N VAL A 35 -48.95 -31.71 17.26
CA VAL A 35 -48.16 -30.68 17.95
C VAL A 35 -47.16 -30.13 16.95
N VAL A 36 -47.22 -28.81 16.72
CA VAL A 36 -46.32 -28.09 15.82
C VAL A 36 -45.47 -27.18 16.67
N GLU A 37 -44.17 -27.44 16.70
CA GLU A 37 -43.22 -26.71 17.52
C GLU A 37 -42.13 -26.11 16.63
N MET A 38 -41.87 -24.81 16.79
CA MET A 38 -40.69 -24.19 16.19
C MET A 38 -39.46 -24.52 17.03
N VAL A 39 -38.54 -25.29 16.45
CA VAL A 39 -37.27 -25.67 17.07
C VAL A 39 -36.23 -24.58 16.91
N SER A 40 -36.29 -23.83 15.81
CA SER A 40 -35.42 -22.67 15.61
C SER A 40 -35.63 -21.59 16.68
N PRO A 41 -34.57 -20.82 17.04
CA PRO A 41 -34.71 -19.71 17.96
C PRO A 41 -35.74 -18.68 17.47
N LYS A 42 -36.40 -18.08 18.44
CA LYS A 42 -37.34 -16.97 18.21
C LYS A 42 -36.63 -15.67 17.83
N ILE A 43 -35.30 -15.61 17.94
CA ILE A 43 -34.48 -14.47 17.56
C ILE A 43 -33.47 -14.94 16.52
N ILE A 44 -33.44 -14.31 15.36
CA ILE A 44 -32.54 -14.65 14.24
C ILE A 44 -31.84 -13.39 13.71
N PRO A 45 -30.66 -13.50 13.10
CA PRO A 45 -29.97 -12.37 12.50
C PRO A 45 -30.61 -11.94 11.18
N GLY A 46 -30.85 -10.64 11.03
CA GLY A 46 -31.31 -10.02 9.79
C GLY A 46 -30.26 -10.11 8.67
N SER A 47 -30.72 -10.04 7.40
CA SER A 47 -29.86 -10.06 6.20
C SER A 47 -28.95 -11.29 6.06
N THR A 48 -29.32 -12.44 6.63
CA THR A 48 -28.52 -13.67 6.55
C THR A 48 -29.38 -14.84 6.04
N ILE A 49 -28.75 -15.95 5.67
CA ILE A 49 -29.46 -17.21 5.38
C ILE A 49 -29.49 -18.04 6.65
N VAL A 50 -30.68 -18.42 7.12
CA VAL A 50 -30.84 -19.19 8.35
C VAL A 50 -31.76 -20.40 8.16
N PRO A 51 -31.47 -21.54 8.81
CA PRO A 51 -32.39 -22.67 8.82
C PRO A 51 -33.55 -22.43 9.79
N ILE A 52 -34.77 -22.57 9.28
CA ILE A 52 -35.98 -22.68 10.10
C ILE A 52 -36.38 -24.14 10.20
N GLU A 53 -36.40 -24.65 11.43
CA GLU A 53 -36.70 -26.04 11.79
C GLU A 53 -38.06 -26.07 12.53
N ILE A 54 -39.00 -26.84 12.01
CA ILE A 54 -40.32 -27.08 12.62
C ILE A 54 -40.45 -28.57 12.91
N LYS A 55 -40.65 -28.90 14.18
CA LYS A 55 -40.96 -30.26 14.61
C LYS A 55 -42.46 -30.48 14.54
N ILE A 56 -42.87 -31.58 13.92
CA ILE A 56 -44.27 -32.00 13.86
C ILE A 56 -44.40 -33.35 14.54
N ASP A 57 -45.10 -33.37 15.68
CA ASP A 57 -45.42 -34.63 16.34
C ASP A 57 -46.84 -35.08 15.94
N ALA A 58 -46.89 -36.17 15.19
CA ALA A 58 -48.11 -36.86 14.77
C ALA A 58 -48.19 -38.23 15.45
N LYS A 59 -49.41 -38.64 15.80
CA LYS A 59 -49.69 -39.88 16.53
C LYS A 59 -49.28 -41.15 15.76
N GLU A 60 -49.25 -41.08 14.43
CA GLU A 60 -48.80 -42.16 13.54
C GLU A 60 -47.64 -41.69 12.65
N ASN A 61 -46.52 -42.44 12.66
CA ASN A 61 -45.33 -42.12 11.89
C ASN A 61 -45.58 -42.06 10.37
N SER A 62 -46.51 -42.85 9.85
CA SER A 62 -46.82 -42.88 8.41
C SER A 62 -47.52 -41.61 7.92
N MET A 63 -48.09 -40.80 8.80
CA MET A 63 -48.80 -39.58 8.39
C MET A 63 -47.85 -38.47 7.93
N THR A 64 -46.62 -38.41 8.44
CA THR A 64 -45.66 -37.37 8.05
C THR A 64 -45.14 -37.53 6.62
N GLU A 65 -45.14 -38.76 6.07
CA GLU A 65 -44.74 -39.04 4.68
C GLU A 65 -45.68 -38.40 3.64
N PHE A 66 -46.94 -38.17 3.98
CA PHE A 66 -47.96 -37.61 3.08
C PHE A 66 -48.24 -36.13 3.32
N MET A 67 -47.49 -35.50 4.23
CA MET A 67 -47.66 -34.10 4.56
C MET A 67 -46.91 -33.20 3.59
N LYS A 68 -47.49 -32.00 3.40
CA LYS A 68 -46.85 -30.85 2.78
C LYS A 68 -46.75 -29.76 3.83
N VAL A 69 -45.53 -29.32 4.13
CA VAL A 69 -45.25 -28.28 5.11
C VAL A 69 -44.70 -27.06 4.37
N GLN A 70 -45.38 -25.93 4.52
CA GLN A 70 -44.97 -24.67 3.90
C GLN A 70 -44.83 -23.60 4.96
N LEU A 71 -43.73 -22.85 4.91
CA LEU A 71 -43.49 -21.68 5.75
C LEU A 71 -43.83 -20.43 4.96
N GLU A 72 -44.75 -19.62 5.47
CA GLU A 72 -45.01 -18.27 5.03
C GLU A 72 -44.35 -17.29 6.01
N MET A 73 -43.32 -16.57 5.54
CA MET A 73 -42.67 -15.50 6.29
C MET A 73 -43.31 -14.16 5.92
N ARG A 74 -43.85 -13.46 6.90
CA ARG A 74 -44.34 -12.09 6.77
C ARG A 74 -43.39 -11.16 7.53
N TRP A 75 -42.56 -10.48 6.76
CA TRP A 75 -41.60 -9.52 7.28
C TRP A 75 -42.30 -8.21 7.67
N ASN A 76 -41.78 -7.52 8.68
CA ASN A 76 -42.34 -6.24 9.10
C ASN A 76 -42.10 -5.10 8.08
N SER A 77 -41.22 -5.32 7.09
CA SER A 77 -41.11 -4.49 5.88
C SER A 77 -42.35 -4.54 5.00
N GLY A 78 -43.24 -5.52 5.21
CA GLY A 78 -44.41 -5.80 4.37
C GLY A 78 -44.15 -6.84 3.28
N VAL A 79 -42.91 -7.33 3.15
CA VAL A 79 -42.57 -8.42 2.22
C VAL A 79 -43.12 -9.74 2.75
N VAL A 80 -43.69 -10.56 1.86
CA VAL A 80 -44.16 -11.92 2.16
C VAL A 80 -43.42 -12.92 1.29
N GLN A 81 -42.89 -13.98 1.89
CA GLN A 81 -42.15 -15.03 1.21
C GLN A 81 -42.68 -16.40 1.61
N TYR A 82 -42.62 -17.35 0.67
CA TYR A 82 -43.09 -18.72 0.85
C TYR A 82 -41.94 -19.69 0.63
N TYR A 83 -41.82 -20.67 1.52
CA TYR A 83 -40.80 -21.70 1.49
C TYR A 83 -41.44 -23.07 1.67
N ASP A 84 -41.06 -24.03 0.84
CA ASP A 84 -41.36 -25.43 1.10
C ASP A 84 -40.35 -25.97 2.12
N MET A 85 -40.84 -26.75 3.08
CA MET A 85 -40.02 -27.39 4.12
C MET A 85 -40.00 -28.90 3.91
N ALA A 86 -38.84 -29.52 4.12
CA ALA A 86 -38.64 -30.96 3.92
C ALA A 86 -37.96 -31.62 5.12
N ASP A 87 -38.27 -32.91 5.30
CA ASP A 87 -37.67 -33.83 6.29
C ASP A 87 -37.03 -35.01 5.52
N ASN A 88 -36.13 -34.67 4.58
CA ASN A 88 -35.52 -35.60 3.63
C ASN A 88 -33.98 -35.62 3.67
N GLY A 89 -33.37 -34.94 4.64
CA GLY A 89 -31.92 -34.77 4.76
C GLY A 89 -31.31 -33.76 3.77
N GLU A 90 -32.13 -32.97 3.09
CA GLU A 90 -31.68 -31.93 2.15
C GLU A 90 -32.18 -30.53 2.56
N GLY A 91 -31.71 -29.47 1.90
CA GLY A 91 -32.28 -28.12 2.09
C GLY A 91 -32.09 -27.52 3.49
N GLY A 92 -31.08 -27.99 4.24
CA GLY A 92 -30.80 -27.58 5.62
C GLY A 92 -31.26 -28.59 6.67
N ASP A 93 -32.03 -29.61 6.28
CA ASP A 93 -32.39 -30.73 7.15
C ASP A 93 -31.16 -31.60 7.44
N LYS A 94 -30.96 -31.95 8.71
CA LYS A 94 -29.79 -32.68 9.20
C LYS A 94 -30.00 -34.19 9.18
N VAL A 95 -31.22 -34.65 9.42
CA VAL A 95 -31.53 -36.07 9.60
C VAL A 95 -32.88 -36.38 8.98
N SER A 96 -32.87 -37.11 7.87
CA SER A 96 -34.12 -37.49 7.20
C SER A 96 -35.01 -38.38 8.07
N GLY A 97 -36.30 -38.06 8.09
CA GLY A 97 -37.38 -38.81 8.74
C GLY A 97 -37.42 -38.63 10.26
N ASP A 98 -36.77 -37.58 10.79
CA ASP A 98 -36.75 -37.29 12.22
C ASP A 98 -37.93 -36.41 12.69
N ARG A 99 -38.82 -36.06 11.75
CA ARG A 99 -39.99 -35.20 11.89
C ARG A 99 -39.66 -33.71 12.06
N ILE A 100 -38.43 -33.30 11.76
CA ILE A 100 -38.00 -31.91 11.76
C ILE A 100 -37.97 -31.41 10.31
N PHE A 101 -39.04 -30.74 9.93
CA PHE A 101 -39.14 -30.12 8.62
C PHE A 101 -38.28 -28.86 8.60
N THR A 102 -37.32 -28.79 7.68
CA THR A 102 -36.35 -27.71 7.61
C THR A 102 -36.38 -27.00 6.27
N THR A 103 -36.11 -25.70 6.28
CA THR A 103 -35.86 -24.91 5.07
C THR A 103 -34.87 -23.79 5.36
N LEU A 104 -34.06 -23.42 4.37
CA LEU A 104 -33.17 -22.26 4.44
C LEU A 104 -33.93 -21.01 3.96
N ILE A 105 -34.13 -20.05 4.85
CA ILE A 105 -34.74 -18.77 4.51
C ILE A 105 -33.67 -17.71 4.30
N SER A 106 -33.90 -16.80 3.35
CA SER A 106 -33.11 -15.57 3.23
C SER A 106 -33.82 -14.50 4.05
N VAL A 107 -33.29 -14.21 5.23
CA VAL A 107 -33.87 -13.25 6.17
C VAL A 107 -33.81 -11.85 5.56
N ASP A 108 -34.94 -11.15 5.56
CA ASP A 108 -34.99 -9.76 5.11
C ASP A 108 -34.09 -8.87 5.99
N SER A 109 -33.71 -7.71 5.44
CA SER A 109 -32.96 -6.66 6.13
C SER A 109 -33.75 -5.99 7.27
N SER A 110 -35.04 -6.28 7.36
CA SER A 110 -35.92 -5.67 8.32
C SER A 110 -35.72 -6.25 9.72
N LEU A 111 -35.67 -5.37 10.71
CA LEU A 111 -35.36 -5.69 12.11
C LEU A 111 -36.62 -5.58 12.97
N GLY A 112 -36.76 -6.44 13.98
CA GLY A 112 -37.91 -6.46 14.90
C GLY A 112 -38.79 -7.69 14.73
N GLU A 113 -40.02 -7.62 15.22
CA GLU A 113 -40.95 -8.76 15.19
C GLU A 113 -41.49 -9.02 13.78
N ASN A 114 -41.51 -10.29 13.39
CA ASN A 114 -42.04 -10.82 12.14
C ASN A 114 -42.96 -12.01 12.45
N LYS A 115 -43.81 -12.38 11.49
CA LYS A 115 -44.70 -13.52 11.63
C LYS A 115 -44.26 -14.66 10.74
N ALA A 116 -44.18 -15.85 11.31
CA ALA A 116 -43.92 -17.10 10.61
C ALA A 116 -45.18 -17.95 10.70
N ILE A 117 -45.82 -18.22 9.57
CA ILE A 117 -47.04 -19.02 9.51
C ILE A 117 -46.69 -20.35 8.84
N VAL A 118 -46.73 -21.42 9.62
CA VAL A 118 -46.49 -22.77 9.12
C VAL A 118 -47.82 -23.37 8.69
N ASN A 119 -47.95 -23.61 7.39
CA ASN A 119 -49.11 -24.25 6.79
C ASN A 119 -48.84 -25.75 6.62
N ILE A 120 -49.59 -26.57 7.36
CA ILE A 120 -49.47 -28.03 7.29
C ILE A 120 -50.68 -28.59 6.58
N GLY A 121 -50.48 -29.26 5.45
CA GLY A 121 -51.55 -29.90 4.69
C GLY A 121 -51.16 -31.27 4.20
N TRP A 122 -52.07 -31.92 3.49
CA TRP A 122 -51.79 -33.16 2.76
C TRP A 122 -51.31 -32.84 1.34
N GLN A 123 -50.39 -33.63 0.79
CA GLN A 123 -49.83 -33.38 -0.56
C GLN A 123 -50.89 -33.22 -1.67
N ASN A 124 -52.05 -33.88 -1.52
CA ASN A 124 -53.14 -33.86 -2.49
C ASN A 124 -54.41 -33.13 -2.00
N SER A 125 -54.31 -32.29 -0.97
CA SER A 125 -55.45 -31.54 -0.42
C SER A 125 -55.22 -30.03 -0.48
N SER A 126 -56.30 -29.29 -0.71
CA SER A 126 -56.31 -27.82 -0.58
C SER A 126 -56.46 -27.35 0.87
N ILE A 127 -56.66 -28.27 1.81
CA ILE A 127 -56.84 -27.96 3.23
C ILE A 127 -55.46 -27.92 3.89
N SER A 128 -55.15 -26.78 4.52
CA SER A 128 -54.00 -26.61 5.39
C SER A 128 -54.41 -26.11 6.77
N TYR A 129 -53.64 -26.50 7.78
CA TYR A 129 -53.74 -26.00 9.14
C TYR A 129 -52.62 -24.99 9.38
N PRO A 130 -52.92 -23.69 9.53
CA PRO A 130 -51.92 -22.67 9.80
C PRO A 130 -51.58 -22.59 11.29
N VAL A 131 -50.29 -22.58 11.61
CA VAL A 131 -49.77 -22.32 12.96
C VAL A 131 -48.89 -21.09 12.91
N GLU A 132 -49.23 -20.07 13.72
CA GLU A 132 -48.51 -18.81 13.76
C GLU A 132 -47.45 -18.81 14.87
N PHE A 133 -46.23 -18.38 14.50
CA PHE A 133 -45.13 -18.11 15.39
C PHE A 133 -44.65 -16.66 15.20
N VAL A 134 -44.07 -16.10 16.26
CA VAL A 134 -43.41 -14.80 16.21
C VAL A 134 -41.90 -15.03 16.16
N ILE A 135 -41.24 -14.45 15.16
CA ILE A 135 -39.79 -14.45 15.00
C ILE A 135 -39.29 -13.01 15.03
N THR A 136 -38.32 -12.71 15.88
CA THR A 136 -37.68 -11.41 15.94
C THR A 136 -36.38 -11.43 15.15
N THR A 137 -36.22 -10.52 14.20
CA THR A 137 -34.95 -10.29 13.52
C THR A 137 -34.14 -9.25 14.30
N GLN A 138 -32.89 -9.58 14.63
CA GLN A 138 -31.94 -8.65 15.24
C GLN A 138 -30.73 -8.48 14.34
N GLN A 139 -30.03 -7.38 14.48
CA GLN A 139 -28.84 -7.15 13.69
C GLN A 139 -27.68 -7.97 14.26
N PHE A 140 -27.04 -8.76 13.40
CA PHE A 140 -25.80 -9.45 13.75
C PHE A 140 -24.63 -8.46 13.82
N PRO A 141 -23.69 -8.61 14.77
CA PRO A 141 -22.53 -7.74 14.84
C PRO A 141 -21.75 -7.76 13.52
N THR A 142 -21.35 -6.57 13.08
CA THR A 142 -20.47 -6.41 11.93
C THR A 142 -19.04 -6.32 12.43
N LEU A 143 -18.18 -7.18 11.90
CA LEU A 143 -16.73 -7.13 12.09
C LEU A 143 -16.15 -6.13 11.08
N PHE A 144 -15.16 -5.34 11.46
CA PHE A 144 -14.39 -4.47 10.58
C PHE A 144 -12.92 -4.82 10.72
N LEU A 145 -12.33 -5.33 9.65
CA LEU A 145 -10.92 -5.64 9.58
C LEU A 145 -10.16 -4.47 8.95
N ILE A 146 -9.17 -3.93 9.66
CA ILE A 146 -8.42 -2.77 9.21
C ILE A 146 -6.92 -3.03 9.33
N SER A 147 -6.22 -2.80 8.23
CA SER A 147 -4.76 -2.95 8.12
C SER A 147 -4.27 -2.00 7.04
N ASP A 148 -3.99 -0.75 7.42
CA ASP A 148 -3.41 0.26 6.53
C ASP A 148 -2.74 1.39 7.33
N VAL A 149 -2.24 1.08 8.52
CA VAL A 149 -1.71 2.09 9.43
C VAL A 149 -0.23 1.84 9.59
N GLU A 150 0.60 2.82 9.23
CA GLU A 150 1.92 2.94 9.83
C GLU A 150 1.69 2.98 11.34
N PHE A 151 1.98 1.88 12.05
CA PHE A 151 1.67 1.69 13.46
C PHE A 151 2.57 2.54 14.39
N ILE A 152 2.76 3.82 14.04
CA ILE A 152 3.52 4.80 14.81
C ILE A 152 2.68 5.13 16.04
N GLY A 153 3.10 4.63 17.21
CA GLY A 153 2.52 5.02 18.50
C GLY A 153 2.07 3.88 19.42
N TYR A 154 2.15 2.61 19.01
CA TYR A 154 1.92 1.48 19.90
C TYR A 154 3.26 0.89 20.37
N GLU A 155 3.95 1.62 21.26
CA GLU A 155 5.32 1.33 21.72
C GLU A 155 5.49 -0.05 22.40
N ASN A 156 4.39 -0.73 22.76
CA ASN A 156 4.42 -1.99 23.51
C ASN A 156 3.98 -3.23 22.71
N LEU A 157 3.62 -3.09 21.42
CA LEU A 157 3.18 -4.22 20.60
C LEU A 157 4.11 -4.43 19.42
N GLU A 158 4.99 -5.43 19.55
CA GLU A 158 5.83 -5.88 18.45
C GLU A 158 4.99 -6.54 17.35
N ASN A 159 5.42 -6.36 16.10
CA ASN A 159 4.82 -7.03 14.93
C ASN A 159 3.31 -6.83 14.77
N LEU A 160 2.80 -5.63 15.11
CA LEU A 160 1.42 -5.26 14.84
C LEU A 160 1.15 -5.26 13.33
N VAL A 161 0.11 -5.98 12.91
CA VAL A 161 -0.26 -6.14 11.49
C VAL A 161 -1.67 -5.61 11.18
N GLY A 162 -2.52 -5.40 12.17
CA GLY A 162 -3.87 -4.89 11.94
C GLY A 162 -4.68 -4.74 13.21
N PHE A 163 -5.92 -4.31 13.05
CA PHE A 163 -6.90 -4.28 14.13
C PHE A 163 -8.28 -4.68 13.65
N ILE A 164 -9.07 -5.20 14.58
CA ILE A 164 -10.45 -5.62 14.39
C ILE A 164 -11.33 -4.73 15.26
N LYS A 165 -12.48 -4.32 14.73
CA LYS A 165 -13.54 -3.63 15.47
C LYS A 165 -14.87 -4.34 15.26
N THR A 166 -15.67 -4.48 16.29
CA THR A 166 -17.03 -5.04 16.21
C THR A 166 -18.09 -4.04 16.64
N GLU A 167 -19.18 -3.94 15.88
CA GLU A 167 -20.28 -3.02 16.16
C GLU A 167 -21.64 -3.54 15.68
N ILE A 168 -22.70 -3.03 16.31
CA ILE A 168 -24.10 -3.17 15.88
C ILE A 168 -24.61 -1.75 15.61
N ASN A 169 -25.01 -1.44 14.37
CA ASN A 169 -25.49 -0.11 13.95
C ASN A 169 -24.58 1.05 14.42
N GLY A 170 -23.26 0.90 14.26
CA GLY A 170 -22.28 1.92 14.68
C GLY A 170 -22.04 2.00 16.18
N THR A 171 -22.71 1.18 17.00
CA THR A 171 -22.47 1.08 18.45
C THR A 171 -21.50 -0.06 18.74
N PRO A 172 -20.43 0.16 19.52
CA PRO A 172 -19.49 -0.90 19.90
C PRO A 172 -20.20 -2.13 20.48
N PHE A 173 -19.84 -3.32 20.00
CA PHE A 173 -20.40 -4.58 20.47
C PHE A 173 -19.26 -5.48 20.93
N GLU A 174 -19.26 -5.86 22.20
CA GLU A 174 -18.20 -6.69 22.78
C GLU A 174 -18.34 -8.15 22.34
N VAL A 175 -17.25 -8.72 21.83
CA VAL A 175 -17.15 -10.13 21.45
C VAL A 175 -15.97 -10.76 22.18
N THR A 176 -15.95 -12.09 22.29
CA THR A 176 -14.77 -12.78 22.81
C THR A 176 -13.73 -13.01 21.72
N LYS A 177 -12.46 -13.13 22.09
CA LYS A 177 -11.36 -13.45 21.17
C LYS A 177 -11.63 -14.75 20.42
N GLU A 178 -12.25 -15.71 21.09
CA GLU A 178 -12.60 -17.02 20.55
C GLU A 178 -13.70 -16.94 19.48
N ASP A 179 -14.54 -15.91 19.53
CA ASP A 179 -15.57 -15.64 18.50
C ASP A 179 -14.98 -15.08 17.20
N ILE A 180 -13.71 -14.63 17.22
CA ILE A 180 -13.06 -14.01 16.07
C ILE A 180 -12.12 -15.03 15.43
N ASN A 181 -12.48 -15.47 14.24
CA ASN A 181 -11.57 -16.23 13.41
C ASN A 181 -10.75 -15.25 12.57
N VAL A 182 -9.42 -15.39 12.62
CA VAL A 182 -8.48 -14.54 11.90
C VAL A 182 -7.30 -15.39 11.42
N SER A 183 -6.90 -15.17 10.18
CA SER A 183 -5.77 -15.84 9.55
C SER A 183 -4.88 -14.82 8.85
N LEU A 184 -3.57 -14.95 9.02
CA LEU A 184 -2.57 -14.10 8.39
C LEU A 184 -1.75 -14.94 7.40
N TYR A 185 -1.60 -14.42 6.19
CA TYR A 185 -0.85 -15.06 5.12
C TYR A 185 0.30 -14.16 4.67
N ASP A 186 1.50 -14.72 4.54
CA ASP A 186 2.64 -13.99 3.97
C ASP A 186 2.53 -13.84 2.44
N SER A 187 3.49 -13.13 1.84
CA SER A 187 3.57 -12.89 0.39
C SER A 187 3.63 -14.17 -0.47
N LYS A 188 3.95 -15.32 0.13
CA LYS A 188 3.99 -16.63 -0.53
C LYS A 188 2.71 -17.44 -0.28
N GLY A 189 1.77 -16.90 0.48
CA GLY A 189 0.53 -17.58 0.87
C GLY A 189 0.68 -18.55 2.03
N ASN A 190 1.79 -18.53 2.78
CA ASN A 190 1.94 -19.37 3.97
C ASN A 190 1.21 -18.75 5.16
N LEU A 191 0.58 -19.60 5.97
CA LEU A 191 0.00 -19.17 7.24
C LEU A 191 1.09 -18.67 8.18
N VAL A 192 0.81 -17.57 8.89
CA VAL A 192 1.67 -17.00 9.92
C VAL A 192 0.90 -16.99 11.23
N ASP A 193 1.53 -17.49 12.29
CA ASP A 193 0.91 -17.49 13.63
C ASP A 193 0.68 -16.06 14.11
N ILE A 194 -0.51 -15.82 14.67
CA ILE A 194 -0.94 -14.52 15.19
C ILE A 194 -1.38 -14.61 16.64
N SER A 195 -1.46 -13.46 17.29
CA SER A 195 -2.17 -13.28 18.55
C SER A 195 -3.11 -12.08 18.48
N LEU A 196 -4.35 -12.30 18.89
CA LEU A 196 -5.31 -11.24 19.20
C LEU A 196 -5.14 -10.75 20.63
N THR A 197 -5.09 -9.45 20.82
CA THR A 197 -4.99 -8.78 22.12
C THR A 197 -6.05 -7.70 22.22
N ALA A 198 -6.88 -7.73 23.28
CA ALA A 198 -7.87 -6.70 23.56
C ALA A 198 -7.22 -5.31 23.66
N LYS A 199 -7.78 -4.33 22.95
CA LYS A 199 -7.21 -2.97 22.84
C LYS A 199 -7.57 -2.08 24.03
N ASN A 200 -8.81 -2.14 24.50
CA ASN A 200 -9.34 -1.28 25.54
C ASN A 200 -9.19 -1.90 26.94
N ARG A 201 -9.08 -3.23 27.01
CA ARG A 201 -8.97 -3.98 28.27
C ARG A 201 -7.82 -4.99 28.21
N VAL A 202 -6.61 -4.52 28.49
CA VAL A 202 -5.41 -5.37 28.49
C VAL A 202 -5.59 -6.57 29.42
N GLY A 203 -5.41 -7.79 28.90
CA GLY A 203 -5.51 -9.04 29.65
C GLY A 203 -6.92 -9.66 29.72
N HIS A 204 -7.92 -9.03 29.10
CA HIS A 204 -9.27 -9.60 28.97
C HIS A 204 -9.46 -10.27 27.61
N ASN A 205 -10.25 -11.35 27.57
CA ASN A 205 -10.62 -12.04 26.34
C ASN A 205 -11.81 -11.41 25.62
N GLN A 206 -12.47 -10.42 26.22
CA GLN A 206 -13.67 -9.77 25.68
C GLN A 206 -13.44 -8.28 25.49
N ASP A 207 -13.66 -7.80 24.27
CA ASP A 207 -13.52 -6.40 23.87
C ASP A 207 -14.35 -6.17 22.59
N TYR A 208 -14.52 -4.91 22.19
CA TYR A 208 -15.06 -4.55 20.88
C TYR A 208 -13.96 -4.14 19.89
N GLU A 209 -12.71 -4.01 20.36
CA GLU A 209 -11.53 -3.82 19.51
C GLU A 209 -10.38 -4.75 19.91
N PHE A 210 -9.73 -5.34 18.90
CA PHE A 210 -8.59 -6.23 19.08
C PHE A 210 -7.43 -5.84 18.17
N PHE A 211 -6.21 -5.87 18.71
CA PHE A 211 -4.99 -5.83 17.93
C PHE A 211 -4.66 -7.20 17.36
N ILE A 212 -4.21 -7.25 16.11
CA ILE A 212 -3.67 -8.44 15.48
C ILE A 212 -2.15 -8.30 15.44
N THR A 213 -1.45 -9.13 16.21
CA THR A 213 0.02 -9.19 16.24
C THR A 213 0.51 -10.47 15.61
N SER A 214 1.59 -10.40 14.83
CA SER A 214 2.24 -11.56 14.23
C SER A 214 3.35 -12.09 15.13
N SER A 215 3.51 -13.41 15.14
CA SER A 215 4.64 -14.09 15.81
C SER A 215 6.02 -13.67 15.28
N LYS A 216 6.08 -13.20 14.03
CA LYS A 216 7.31 -12.76 13.36
C LYS A 216 7.11 -11.42 12.66
N TYR A 217 8.19 -10.67 12.51
CA TYR A 217 8.19 -9.47 11.66
C TYR A 217 7.93 -9.85 10.20
N ILE A 218 7.02 -9.14 9.55
CA ILE A 218 6.68 -9.34 8.14
C ILE A 218 7.15 -8.11 7.35
N GLU A 219 8.18 -8.29 6.53
CA GLU A 219 8.77 -7.21 5.73
C GLU A 219 8.09 -7.04 4.37
N ASP A 220 7.59 -8.14 3.80
CA ASP A 220 6.91 -8.17 2.49
C ASP A 220 5.38 -7.97 2.62
N ASP A 221 4.69 -8.03 1.48
CA ASP A 221 3.23 -8.04 1.38
C ASP A 221 2.61 -9.15 2.25
N PHE A 222 1.41 -8.90 2.75
CA PHE A 222 0.64 -9.89 3.50
C PHE A 222 -0.86 -9.71 3.32
N ARG A 223 -1.62 -10.75 3.66
CA ARG A 223 -3.07 -10.75 3.64
C ARG A 223 -3.62 -11.19 4.99
N ILE A 224 -4.63 -10.49 5.48
CA ILE A 224 -5.41 -10.88 6.65
C ILE A 224 -6.82 -11.24 6.19
N ASP A 225 -7.30 -12.39 6.62
CA ASP A 225 -8.67 -12.85 6.45
C ASP A 225 -9.31 -12.94 7.84
N SER A 226 -10.51 -12.41 8.04
CA SER A 226 -11.21 -12.51 9.33
C SER A 226 -12.73 -12.52 9.18
N ASN A 227 -13.39 -13.32 10.02
CA ASN A 227 -14.84 -13.33 10.21
C ASN A 227 -15.20 -13.53 11.69
N LEU A 228 -16.44 -13.21 12.02
CA LEU A 228 -17.02 -13.46 13.33
C LEU A 228 -17.79 -14.77 13.31
N GLN A 229 -17.57 -15.63 14.29
CA GLN A 229 -18.15 -16.96 14.44
C GLN A 229 -18.59 -17.14 15.89
N MET A 230 -19.88 -16.97 16.18
CA MET A 230 -20.36 -17.00 17.56
C MET A 230 -21.74 -17.61 17.70
N ASP A 231 -22.04 -18.09 18.91
CA ASP A 231 -23.42 -18.33 19.30
C ASP A 231 -24.13 -16.99 19.50
N PHE A 232 -25.18 -16.75 18.71
CA PHE A 232 -26.02 -15.58 18.81
C PHE A 232 -27.45 -16.04 19.06
N PHE A 233 -27.91 -15.89 20.30
CA PHE A 233 -29.25 -16.32 20.76
C PHE A 233 -29.56 -17.81 20.58
N GLY A 234 -28.58 -18.69 20.81
CA GLY A 234 -28.75 -20.14 20.85
C GLY A 234 -28.59 -20.84 19.49
N LYS A 235 -28.17 -20.11 18.46
CA LYS A 235 -27.71 -20.67 17.18
C LYS A 235 -26.33 -20.12 16.88
N TYR A 236 -25.49 -20.97 16.31
CA TYR A 236 -24.19 -20.60 15.81
C TYR A 236 -24.32 -19.86 14.48
N TYR A 237 -23.67 -18.70 14.37
CA TYR A 237 -23.68 -17.86 13.17
C TYR A 237 -22.27 -17.47 12.76
N GLU A 238 -22.07 -17.37 11.46
CA GLU A 238 -20.82 -16.91 10.85
C GLU A 238 -21.08 -15.66 10.01
N SER A 239 -20.31 -14.59 10.25
CA SER A 239 -20.31 -13.43 9.37
C SER A 239 -19.61 -13.75 8.05
N PRO A 240 -19.88 -12.97 6.98
CA PRO A 240 -19.05 -12.98 5.78
C PRO A 240 -17.57 -12.75 6.11
N MET A 241 -16.70 -13.39 5.35
CA MET A 241 -15.25 -13.23 5.46
C MET A 241 -14.83 -11.85 4.93
N GLN A 242 -14.11 -11.10 5.76
CA GLN A 242 -13.41 -9.89 5.35
C GLN A 242 -11.96 -10.20 5.03
N GLN A 243 -11.45 -9.56 3.98
CA GLN A 243 -10.09 -9.75 3.51
C GLN A 243 -9.44 -8.38 3.30
N VAL A 244 -8.24 -8.20 3.86
CA VAL A 244 -7.40 -7.03 3.64
C VAL A 244 -6.02 -7.48 3.18
N SER A 245 -5.55 -6.93 2.06
CA SER A 245 -4.20 -7.16 1.54
C SER A 245 -3.37 -5.90 1.70
N VAL A 246 -2.20 -6.01 2.33
CA VAL A 246 -1.24 -4.93 2.52
C VAL A 246 -0.06 -5.14 1.59
N TYR A 247 0.25 -4.10 0.81
CA TYR A 247 1.37 -4.09 -0.11
C TYR A 247 2.49 -3.21 0.44
N LYS A 248 3.62 -3.81 0.80
CA LYS A 248 4.79 -3.08 1.30
C LYS A 248 5.69 -2.73 0.13
N GLY A 249 5.90 -1.42 -0.06
CA GLY A 249 6.76 -0.91 -1.12
C GLY A 249 8.19 -1.45 -0.99
N LYS A 250 8.60 -2.34 -1.88
CA LYS A 250 9.97 -2.85 -1.92
C LYS A 250 10.90 -1.73 -2.37
N THR A 251 11.74 -1.24 -1.45
CA THR A 251 12.78 -0.27 -1.82
C THR A 251 13.77 -0.97 -2.76
N ASN A 252 13.76 -0.58 -4.03
CA ASN A 252 14.62 -1.21 -5.02
C ASN A 252 16.04 -0.65 -4.89
N THR A 253 16.83 -1.25 -4.00
CA THR A 253 18.22 -0.86 -3.72
C THR A 253 19.11 -0.83 -4.96
N ASN A 254 18.77 -1.64 -5.97
CA ASN A 254 19.46 -1.65 -7.27
C ASN A 254 19.31 -0.33 -8.03
N ILE A 255 18.18 0.37 -7.89
CA ILE A 255 17.96 1.67 -8.53
C ILE A 255 18.88 2.72 -7.91
N VAL A 256 18.95 2.77 -6.58
CA VAL A 256 19.82 3.70 -5.85
C VAL A 256 21.30 3.46 -6.20
N LEU A 257 21.71 2.19 -6.23
CA LEU A 257 23.07 1.81 -6.62
C LEU A 257 23.38 2.20 -8.08
N GLY A 258 22.43 2.00 -9.00
CA GLY A 258 22.57 2.40 -10.40
C GLY A 258 22.79 3.91 -10.57
N PHE A 259 22.03 4.73 -9.85
CA PHE A 259 22.24 6.19 -9.85
C PHE A 259 23.60 6.60 -9.29
N MET A 260 24.04 5.98 -8.19
CA MET A 260 25.36 6.28 -7.61
C MET A 260 26.51 5.95 -8.57
N LEU A 261 26.44 4.83 -9.28
CA LEU A 261 27.45 4.44 -10.27
C LEU A 261 27.46 5.39 -11.48
N ALA A 262 26.29 5.73 -12.02
CA ALA A 262 26.19 6.66 -13.14
C ALA A 262 26.75 8.05 -12.79
N PHE A 263 26.41 8.58 -11.62
CA PHE A 263 26.92 9.86 -11.14
C PHE A 263 28.44 9.85 -10.96
N SER A 264 28.98 8.75 -10.40
CA SER A 264 30.43 8.56 -10.22
C SER A 264 31.17 8.55 -11.56
N ALA A 265 30.61 7.90 -12.59
CA ALA A 265 31.19 7.87 -13.93
C ALA A 265 31.23 9.26 -14.59
N ILE A 266 30.17 10.07 -14.42
CA ILE A 266 30.12 11.45 -14.93
C ILE A 266 31.19 12.31 -14.27
N ILE A 267 31.32 12.24 -12.94
CA ILE A 267 32.35 12.98 -12.19
C ILE A 267 33.75 12.55 -12.65
N ALA A 268 34.01 11.26 -12.78
CA ALA A 268 35.29 10.74 -13.24
C ALA A 268 35.62 11.26 -14.65
N GLY A 269 34.67 11.23 -15.58
CA GLY A 269 34.83 11.76 -16.93
C GLY A 269 35.14 13.26 -16.93
N PHE A 270 34.43 14.04 -16.11
CA PHE A 270 34.68 15.48 -15.95
C PHE A 270 36.07 15.76 -15.38
N LEU A 271 36.51 15.02 -14.36
CA LEU A 271 37.84 15.16 -13.78
C LEU A 271 38.95 14.82 -14.78
N ILE A 272 38.79 13.75 -15.57
CA ILE A 272 39.73 13.38 -16.62
C ILE A 272 39.83 14.48 -17.68
N TYR A 273 38.69 15.04 -18.10
CA TYR A 273 38.65 16.16 -19.04
C TYR A 273 39.38 17.39 -18.49
N MET A 274 39.10 17.78 -17.24
CA MET A 274 39.77 18.89 -16.57
C MET A 274 41.28 18.67 -16.45
N LEU A 275 41.72 17.45 -16.13
CA LEU A 275 43.15 17.08 -16.09
C LEU A 275 43.80 17.19 -17.47
N LYS A 276 43.12 16.80 -18.54
CA LYS A 276 43.61 16.94 -19.92
C LYS A 276 43.81 18.40 -20.28
N VAL A 277 42.81 19.25 -20.01
CA VAL A 277 42.90 20.70 -20.23
C VAL A 277 44.05 21.31 -19.41
N TRP A 278 44.14 20.95 -18.13
CA TRP A 278 45.18 21.45 -17.22
C TRP A 278 46.61 21.07 -17.66
N LYS A 279 46.80 19.86 -18.17
CA LYS A 279 48.10 19.45 -18.73
C LYS A 279 48.50 20.29 -19.94
N GLY A 280 47.54 20.68 -20.79
CA GLY A 280 47.79 21.50 -21.99
C GLY A 280 48.09 22.99 -21.74
N LEU A 281 47.86 23.50 -20.53
CA LEU A 281 48.17 24.89 -20.18
C LEU A 281 49.69 25.13 -20.12
N SER A 282 50.17 26.20 -20.77
CA SER A 282 51.56 26.67 -20.72
C SER A 282 51.97 27.08 -19.30
N ARG A 283 53.25 26.95 -18.95
CA ARG A 283 53.78 27.51 -17.69
C ARG A 283 54.19 28.97 -17.92
N PRO A 284 54.33 29.80 -16.87
CA PRO A 284 54.91 31.12 -17.01
C PRO A 284 56.32 31.01 -17.60
N HIS A 285 56.59 31.82 -18.60
CA HIS A 285 57.83 31.84 -19.38
C HIS A 285 58.10 33.26 -19.87
N GLY A 286 59.31 33.51 -20.35
CA GLY A 286 59.76 34.86 -20.69
C GLY A 286 60.36 35.61 -19.49
N PHE A 287 60.80 36.84 -19.73
CA PHE A 287 61.53 37.62 -18.75
C PHE A 287 61.15 39.11 -18.75
N LEU A 288 61.51 39.77 -17.66
CA LEU A 288 61.28 41.18 -17.40
C LEU A 288 62.61 41.93 -17.34
N LEU A 289 62.71 43.05 -18.05
CA LEU A 289 63.83 43.99 -17.99
C LEU A 289 63.39 45.35 -17.42
N ASN A 290 64.33 46.06 -16.80
CA ASN A 290 64.11 47.44 -16.32
C ASN A 290 64.26 48.47 -17.48
N SER A 291 64.18 49.76 -17.16
CA SER A 291 64.37 50.86 -18.11
C SER A 291 65.73 50.87 -18.80
N ASP A 292 66.76 50.38 -18.12
CA ASP A 292 68.15 50.33 -18.58
C ASP A 292 68.49 49.03 -19.32
N ARG A 293 67.48 48.16 -19.52
CA ARG A 293 67.59 46.81 -20.10
C ARG A 293 68.36 45.78 -19.26
N ASP A 294 68.54 46.05 -17.98
CA ASP A 294 69.02 45.05 -17.03
C ASP A 294 67.93 44.02 -16.70
N PHE A 295 68.36 42.78 -16.48
CA PHE A 295 67.49 41.67 -16.12
C PHE A 295 66.89 41.84 -14.72
N VAL A 296 65.57 41.73 -14.61
CA VAL A 296 64.84 41.81 -13.33
C VAL A 296 64.43 40.41 -12.85
N VAL A 297 63.70 39.66 -13.69
CA VAL A 297 63.21 38.32 -13.32
C VAL A 297 62.80 37.49 -14.54
N ASP A 298 63.00 36.19 -14.46
CA ASP A 298 62.37 35.18 -15.32
C ASP A 298 61.02 34.77 -14.71
N PHE A 299 59.93 34.89 -15.46
CA PHE A 299 58.58 34.56 -15.00
C PHE A 299 58.45 33.10 -14.56
N SER A 300 59.27 32.19 -15.10
CA SER A 300 59.33 30.78 -14.72
C SER A 300 59.87 30.56 -13.30
N ALA A 301 60.75 31.46 -12.83
CA ALA A 301 61.44 31.41 -11.54
C ALA A 301 60.71 32.12 -10.40
N ILE A 302 59.60 32.80 -10.69
CA ILE A 302 58.81 33.50 -9.67
C ILE A 302 58.27 32.50 -8.64
N LYS A 303 58.46 32.81 -7.35
CA LYS A 303 58.01 31.96 -6.25
C LYS A 303 56.48 32.03 -6.13
N ARG A 304 55.83 30.87 -6.25
CA ARG A 304 54.36 30.72 -6.19
C ARG A 304 53.95 29.77 -5.09
N ASN A 305 52.74 29.98 -4.53
CA ASN A 305 52.13 29.01 -3.62
C ASN A 305 51.71 27.75 -4.39
N LEU A 306 51.82 26.57 -3.78
CA LEU A 306 51.48 25.28 -4.37
C LEU A 306 50.04 25.24 -4.91
N ILE A 307 49.08 25.80 -4.17
CA ILE A 307 47.68 25.85 -4.59
C ILE A 307 47.51 26.71 -5.86
N MET A 308 48.18 27.87 -5.91
CA MET A 308 48.11 28.78 -7.06
C MET A 308 48.81 28.22 -8.29
N LYS A 309 49.92 27.50 -8.08
CA LYS A 309 50.65 26.80 -9.14
C LYS A 309 49.79 25.71 -9.81
N VAL A 310 48.87 25.10 -9.07
CA VAL A 310 47.93 24.11 -9.59
C VAL A 310 46.71 24.79 -10.22
N MET A 311 45.99 25.65 -9.51
CA MET A 311 44.75 26.27 -10.01
C MET A 311 44.98 27.23 -11.19
N TYR A 312 46.11 27.92 -11.20
CA TYR A 312 46.45 28.95 -12.18
C TYR A 312 47.79 28.64 -12.86
N LYS A 313 47.93 27.42 -13.40
CA LYS A 313 49.18 26.94 -13.98
C LYS A 313 49.79 27.93 -14.98
N ASN A 314 48.97 28.55 -15.84
CA ASN A 314 49.39 29.49 -16.87
C ASN A 314 49.18 30.97 -16.52
N LYS A 315 48.96 31.34 -15.26
CA LYS A 315 48.69 32.73 -14.89
C LYS A 315 49.53 33.17 -13.70
N LEU A 316 50.13 34.35 -13.79
CA LEU A 316 50.74 35.06 -12.67
C LEU A 316 49.79 36.19 -12.25
N LEU A 317 49.46 36.21 -10.97
CA LEU A 317 48.56 37.22 -10.42
C LEU A 317 49.32 38.45 -9.93
N SER A 318 48.62 39.57 -9.88
CA SER A 318 49.11 40.86 -9.35
C SER A 318 49.84 40.73 -8.00
N ARG A 319 49.33 39.90 -7.09
CA ARG A 319 49.97 39.64 -5.79
C ARG A 319 51.33 38.94 -5.89
N GLU A 320 51.51 38.05 -6.87
CA GLU A 320 52.78 37.35 -7.13
C GLU A 320 53.79 38.28 -7.82
N LEU A 321 53.29 39.29 -8.53
CA LEU A 321 54.08 40.25 -9.31
C LEU A 321 54.45 41.52 -8.52
N LYS A 322 53.80 41.76 -7.37
CA LYS A 322 54.01 42.93 -6.51
C LYS A 322 55.49 43.18 -6.16
N LYS A 323 56.26 42.12 -5.88
CA LYS A 323 57.69 42.22 -5.54
C LYS A 323 58.54 42.82 -6.68
N TYR A 324 58.06 42.74 -7.92
CA TYR A 324 58.75 43.20 -9.12
C TYR A 324 58.21 44.55 -9.63
N GLY A 325 57.35 45.22 -8.85
CA GLY A 325 56.81 46.54 -9.18
C GLY A 325 55.68 46.52 -10.23
N LEU A 326 55.07 45.36 -10.48
CA LEU A 326 53.96 45.19 -11.43
C LEU A 326 52.62 44.93 -10.70
N GLU A 327 52.41 45.59 -9.55
CA GLU A 327 51.17 45.50 -8.78
C GLU A 327 50.01 46.09 -9.58
N GLY A 328 48.96 45.30 -9.79
CA GLY A 328 47.79 45.68 -10.59
C GLY A 328 47.68 44.92 -11.91
N LEU A 329 48.73 44.23 -12.35
CA LEU A 329 48.72 43.43 -13.59
C LEU A 329 48.54 41.93 -13.31
N ASN A 330 47.86 41.23 -14.20
CA ASN A 330 47.93 39.77 -14.27
C ASN A 330 48.48 39.37 -15.65
N PHE A 331 49.39 38.40 -15.66
CA PHE A 331 49.92 37.83 -16.88
C PHE A 331 49.35 36.43 -17.08
N GLN A 332 48.79 36.17 -18.26
CA GLN A 332 48.34 34.85 -18.68
C GLN A 332 49.16 34.37 -19.87
N PHE A 333 49.80 33.22 -19.70
CA PHE A 333 50.84 32.71 -20.58
C PHE A 333 50.26 31.67 -21.54
N TYR A 334 50.62 31.81 -22.81
CA TYR A 334 50.34 30.87 -23.89
C TYR A 334 51.65 30.63 -24.64
N GLY A 335 51.80 29.49 -25.32
CA GLY A 335 53.10 29.11 -25.90
C GLY A 335 53.74 30.10 -26.88
N SER A 336 53.01 31.09 -27.39
CA SER A 336 53.52 32.11 -28.33
C SER A 336 53.26 33.56 -27.90
N HIS A 337 52.59 33.78 -26.77
CA HIS A 337 52.21 35.13 -26.35
C HIS A 337 51.83 35.19 -24.87
N ILE A 338 51.89 36.39 -24.31
CA ILE A 338 51.44 36.72 -22.97
C ILE A 338 50.27 37.70 -23.06
N ILE A 339 49.14 37.37 -22.44
CA ILE A 339 48.02 38.30 -22.26
C ILE A 339 48.22 39.03 -20.93
N VAL A 340 48.23 40.36 -21.00
CA VAL A 340 48.28 41.25 -19.84
C VAL A 340 46.89 41.78 -19.59
N SER A 341 46.38 41.60 -18.37
CA SER A 341 45.09 42.15 -17.94
C SER A 341 45.25 43.01 -16.70
N VAL A 342 44.51 44.12 -16.63
CA VAL A 342 44.52 45.01 -15.45
C VAL A 342 43.51 44.52 -14.42
N THR A 343 43.90 44.50 -13.15
CA THR A 343 43.09 43.96 -12.03
C THR A 343 42.03 44.95 -11.55
N ASP A 344 42.30 46.26 -11.66
CA ASP A 344 41.38 47.33 -11.26
C ASP A 344 41.22 48.34 -12.41
N LYS A 345 39.96 48.56 -12.84
CA LYS A 345 39.61 49.44 -13.96
C LYS A 345 39.90 50.92 -13.68
N MET A 346 40.23 51.30 -12.44
CA MET A 346 40.55 52.69 -12.08
C MET A 346 42.03 53.09 -12.26
N GLN A 347 42.93 52.17 -12.63
CA GLN A 347 44.36 52.48 -12.84
C GLN A 347 44.64 53.03 -14.24
N SER A 348 44.34 54.31 -14.47
CA SER A 348 44.52 55.03 -15.74
C SER A 348 45.98 55.26 -16.19
N THR A 349 46.95 54.74 -15.45
CA THR A 349 48.39 54.99 -15.63
C THR A 349 49.15 53.84 -16.28
N ILE A 350 48.53 52.67 -16.45
CA ILE A 350 49.16 51.51 -17.11
C ILE A 350 49.12 51.68 -18.63
N ARG A 351 50.29 51.62 -19.27
CA ARG A 351 50.43 51.70 -20.72
C ARG A 351 51.23 50.51 -21.26
N LEU A 352 50.75 49.90 -22.33
CA LEU A 352 51.52 48.93 -23.13
C LEU A 352 51.90 49.60 -24.45
N ASN A 353 53.17 49.62 -24.81
CA ASN A 353 53.68 50.24 -26.05
C ASN A 353 53.15 51.67 -26.23
N SER A 354 53.20 52.45 -25.14
CA SER A 354 52.71 53.84 -25.05
C SER A 354 51.19 54.04 -25.21
N ARG A 355 50.39 52.97 -25.25
CA ARG A 355 48.92 53.01 -25.30
C ARG A 355 48.30 52.56 -23.97
N PRO A 356 47.28 53.23 -23.43
CA PRO A 356 46.61 52.78 -22.22
C PRO A 356 45.96 51.40 -22.43
N ILE A 357 46.05 50.52 -21.42
CA ILE A 357 45.39 49.21 -21.44
C ILE A 357 43.99 49.38 -20.85
N SER A 358 42.94 49.29 -21.68
CA SER A 358 41.57 49.46 -21.19
C SER A 358 41.03 48.22 -20.45
N GLU A 359 41.41 47.01 -20.87
CA GLU A 359 40.98 45.75 -20.23
C GLU A 359 42.04 44.64 -20.32
N SER A 360 42.49 44.32 -21.53
CA SER A 360 43.59 43.37 -21.77
C SER A 360 44.37 43.72 -23.03
N SER A 361 45.61 43.22 -23.12
CA SER A 361 46.49 43.42 -24.27
C SER A 361 47.43 42.22 -24.45
N ILE A 362 47.93 42.02 -25.67
CA ILE A 362 48.72 40.85 -26.06
C ILE A 362 50.18 41.27 -26.30
N ILE A 363 51.11 40.49 -25.76
CA ILE A 363 52.56 40.59 -25.99
C ILE A 363 53.00 39.33 -26.73
N GLN A 364 53.43 39.46 -27.98
CA GLN A 364 53.89 38.31 -28.80
C GLN A 364 55.41 38.14 -28.75
N ASN A 365 56.17 39.24 -28.79
CA ASN A 365 57.63 39.24 -28.75
C ASN A 365 58.10 40.04 -27.54
N GLU A 366 58.48 41.30 -27.74
CA GLU A 366 58.80 42.26 -26.69
C GLU A 366 57.77 43.38 -26.69
N SER A 367 57.41 43.87 -25.51
CA SER A 367 56.58 45.07 -25.38
C SER A 367 56.96 45.87 -24.15
N SER A 368 56.86 47.19 -24.24
CA SER A 368 57.13 48.09 -23.13
C SER A 368 55.89 48.28 -22.27
N ILE A 369 56.04 48.11 -20.96
CA ILE A 369 55.00 48.34 -19.96
C ILE A 369 55.41 49.57 -19.15
N GLY A 370 54.66 50.65 -19.32
CA GLY A 370 54.74 51.83 -18.47
C GLY A 370 53.76 51.70 -17.30
N PHE A 371 54.25 51.79 -16.08
CA PHE A 371 53.44 51.76 -14.87
C PHE A 371 54.02 52.65 -13.79
N ASP A 372 53.19 53.54 -13.22
CA ASP A 372 53.54 54.43 -12.10
C ASP A 372 54.88 55.18 -12.30
N GLY A 373 55.08 55.71 -13.51
CA GLY A 373 56.29 56.44 -13.90
C GLY A 373 57.52 55.57 -14.20
N LYS A 374 57.42 54.24 -14.05
CA LYS A 374 58.48 53.27 -14.39
C LYS A 374 58.22 52.63 -15.75
N LEU A 375 59.31 52.30 -16.45
CA LEU A 375 59.29 51.59 -17.73
C LEU A 375 59.91 50.21 -17.56
N PHE A 376 59.19 49.18 -17.99
CA PHE A 376 59.65 47.81 -18.05
C PHE A 376 59.55 47.28 -19.48
N PHE A 377 60.39 46.30 -19.83
CA PHE A 377 60.25 45.55 -21.08
C PHE A 377 59.93 44.10 -20.75
N VAL A 378 58.83 43.59 -21.31
CA VAL A 378 58.41 42.20 -21.15
C VAL A 378 58.66 41.47 -22.44
N ASN A 379 59.40 40.37 -22.37
CA ASN A 379 59.69 39.50 -23.50
C ASN A 379 59.05 38.12 -23.32
N CYS A 380 58.40 37.63 -24.36
CA CYS A 380 57.71 36.33 -24.40
C CYS A 380 58.62 35.16 -24.81
N SER A 381 59.85 35.42 -25.28
CA SER A 381 60.80 34.37 -25.68
C SER A 381 61.30 33.55 -24.48
N GLU A 382 61.36 32.22 -24.65
CA GLU A 382 62.00 31.31 -23.68
C GLU A 382 63.54 31.38 -23.72
N GLU A 383 64.12 31.82 -24.85
CA GLU A 383 65.56 32.02 -24.97
C GLU A 383 65.93 33.39 -24.39
N GLN A 384 66.69 33.37 -23.29
CA GLN A 384 67.44 34.52 -22.84
C GLN A 384 68.41 34.89 -23.98
N LEU A 385 68.35 36.13 -24.50
CA LEU A 385 69.41 36.66 -25.35
C LEU A 385 70.71 36.52 -24.56
N GLY A 386 71.58 35.62 -24.98
CA GLY A 386 72.93 35.47 -24.44
C GLY A 386 73.73 36.72 -24.77
N PHE A 387 73.59 37.76 -23.96
CA PHE A 387 74.54 38.87 -23.96
C PHE A 387 75.77 38.40 -23.20
N PRO A 388 76.97 38.36 -23.80
CA PRO A 388 78.18 38.11 -23.06
C PRO A 388 78.43 39.31 -22.15
N VAL A 389 78.26 39.13 -20.84
CA VAL A 389 78.95 39.99 -19.87
C VAL A 389 80.41 39.55 -19.92
N GLN A 390 81.18 40.06 -20.90
CA GLN A 390 82.63 40.10 -20.74
C GLN A 390 82.91 41.13 -19.67
N SER A 391 83.10 40.67 -18.44
CA SER A 391 83.88 41.40 -17.47
C SER A 391 85.31 41.48 -18.01
N LEU A 392 85.64 42.54 -18.74
CA LEU A 392 87.03 42.95 -18.94
C LEU A 392 87.57 43.30 -17.55
N THR A 393 88.21 42.32 -16.92
CA THR A 393 89.06 42.56 -15.78
C THR A 393 90.32 43.25 -16.29
N ALA A 394 90.68 44.36 -15.65
CA ALA A 394 91.88 45.13 -15.94
C ALA A 394 93.14 44.37 -15.50
N SER A 395 93.46 43.26 -16.17
CA SER A 395 94.78 42.61 -16.10
C SER A 395 95.28 42.07 -17.44
N GLU A 396 94.65 42.41 -18.57
CA GLU A 396 95.15 42.10 -19.93
C GLU A 396 95.39 43.39 -20.74
N ALA A 397 95.99 44.37 -20.10
CA ALA A 397 96.63 45.51 -20.75
C ALA A 397 98.08 45.63 -20.25
N VAL A 398 98.96 44.79 -20.80
CA VAL A 398 100.40 45.02 -20.92
C VAL A 398 100.83 44.60 -22.32
#